data_AF-A0A2W5SNF7-F1
#
_entry.id   AF-A0A2W5SNF7-F1
#
_cell.length_a   1.000
_cell.length_b   1.000
_cell.length_c   1.000
_cell.angle_alpha   90.00
_cell.angle_beta   90.00
_cell.angle_gamma   90.00
#
_symmetry.space_group_name_H-M   'P 1'
#
loop_
_entity.id
_entity.type
_entity.pdbx_description
1 polymer ?
#
loop_
_entity_poly.entity_id
_entity_poly.type
_entity_poly.pdbx_seq_one_letter_code
_entity_poly.pdbx_strand_id
1 'polypeptide(L)'
;MKSVVQIQSWTQNSHKADLHTEQLLGDLSEIAADHKAEILVEIPTLKGRTVYAAGHNANRWQQEGYRSLPGSPSVEVQPLNKLPHGDYRQMFELTGGKDFLHAITSYLDDHGVQYLIPQNQQWTFLLEGTALGKLSTLTIGVGFALSFIGIVLNSHAEAVRRLHGIGIIGRVKAEVFTAGRNVIPVTIATVVAVDVTLWICSNTASVQQLALFQAMFIGVALVACIVAIFFGLIMLKIASVVQLLKGKLPVKSVLFSMFTLRLGACIAVASFCIAALNYSTEWNRQDNEVAGWQNSSPAFGLTLSGARDL
;
A
#
# COMPACT_ATOMS: atom_id res chain seq x y z
N MET A 1 9.10 8.44 -9.24
CA MET A 1 8.57 7.31 -10.02
C MET A 1 9.45 6.11 -9.71
N LYS A 2 8.86 5.02 -9.21
CA LYS A 2 9.57 3.76 -8.93
C LYS A 2 9.34 2.81 -10.09
N SER A 3 10.41 2.21 -10.58
CA SER A 3 10.37 1.20 -11.63
C SER A 3 11.15 0.00 -11.15
N VAL A 4 10.74 -1.19 -11.59
CA VAL A 4 11.48 -2.40 -11.27
C VAL A 4 12.06 -2.94 -12.56
N VAL A 5 13.33 -3.31 -12.53
CA VAL A 5 14.06 -3.87 -13.67
C VAL A 5 14.62 -5.21 -13.23
N GLN A 6 14.24 -6.28 -13.92
CA GLN A 6 14.78 -7.60 -13.70
C GLN A 6 15.73 -7.93 -14.85
N ILE A 7 17.01 -8.12 -14.54
CA ILE A 7 18.00 -8.52 -15.54
C ILE A 7 17.90 -10.05 -15.72
N GLN A 8 17.81 -10.52 -16.97
CA GLN A 8 17.58 -11.93 -17.27
C GLN A 8 18.87 -12.63 -17.74
N SER A 9 19.50 -12.12 -18.80
CA SER A 9 20.63 -12.78 -19.44
C SER A 9 21.45 -11.80 -20.29
N TRP A 10 22.60 -12.27 -20.78
CA TRP A 10 23.39 -11.59 -21.81
C TRP A 10 22.97 -12.11 -23.18
N THR A 11 22.86 -11.23 -24.17
CA THR A 11 22.66 -11.67 -25.56
C THR A 11 23.91 -12.39 -26.07
N GLN A 12 23.72 -13.60 -26.62
CA GLN A 12 24.79 -14.49 -27.09
C GLN A 12 25.60 -13.96 -28.29
N ASN A 13 25.25 -12.78 -28.82
CA ASN A 13 25.75 -12.22 -30.08
C ASN A 13 26.64 -10.98 -29.95
N SER A 14 26.94 -10.50 -28.74
CA SER A 14 27.87 -9.38 -28.59
C SER A 14 29.31 -9.90 -28.50
N HIS A 15 30.12 -9.65 -29.54
CA HIS A 15 31.58 -9.76 -29.52
C HIS A 15 32.27 -8.83 -28.48
N LYS A 16 31.52 -8.33 -27.49
CA LYS A 16 31.92 -7.43 -26.39
C LYS A 16 31.66 -8.04 -25.00
N ALA A 17 31.35 -9.34 -24.92
CA ALA A 17 30.90 -10.01 -23.70
C ALA A 17 32.03 -10.38 -22.72
N ASP A 18 32.85 -9.39 -22.35
CA ASP A 18 33.74 -9.45 -21.17
C ASP A 18 33.43 -8.26 -20.23
N LEU A 19 32.16 -7.90 -20.05
CA LEU A 19 31.81 -7.12 -18.86
C LEU A 19 31.84 -8.07 -17.67
N HIS A 20 32.82 -7.88 -16.79
CA HIS A 20 32.79 -8.53 -15.50
C HIS A 20 31.58 -7.98 -14.74
N THR A 21 30.77 -8.87 -14.17
CA THR A 21 29.61 -8.57 -13.33
C THR A 21 29.85 -7.44 -12.32
N GLU A 22 31.06 -7.35 -11.76
CA GLU A 22 31.46 -6.29 -10.84
C GLU A 22 31.52 -4.91 -11.50
N GLN A 23 31.93 -4.83 -12.78
CA GLN A 23 31.91 -3.60 -13.57
C GLN A 23 30.47 -3.15 -13.84
N LEU A 24 29.56 -4.06 -14.18
CA LEU A 24 28.14 -3.73 -14.36
C LEU A 24 27.54 -3.08 -13.10
N LEU A 25 27.75 -3.68 -11.92
CA LEU A 25 27.25 -3.13 -10.66
C LEU A 25 27.92 -1.81 -10.29
N GLY A 26 29.20 -1.64 -10.64
CA GLY A 26 29.95 -0.39 -10.49
C GLY A 26 29.35 0.74 -11.33
N ASP A 27 29.17 0.50 -12.62
CA ASP A 27 28.64 1.47 -13.58
C ASP A 27 27.19 1.85 -13.23
N LEU A 28 26.35 0.89 -12.85
CA LEU A 28 24.99 1.16 -12.36
C LEU A 28 25.01 2.06 -11.11
N SER A 29 25.99 1.86 -10.23
CA SER A 29 26.15 2.69 -9.03
C SER A 29 26.58 4.12 -9.37
N GLU A 30 27.41 4.30 -10.40
CA GLU A 30 27.84 5.61 -10.90
C GLU A 30 26.67 6.36 -11.55
N ILE A 31 25.91 5.71 -12.43
CA ILE A 31 24.71 6.28 -13.06
C ILE A 31 23.70 6.72 -11.99
N ALA A 32 23.54 5.94 -10.91
CA ALA A 32 22.67 6.31 -9.79
C ALA A 32 23.15 7.57 -9.05
N ALA A 33 24.46 7.73 -8.87
CA ALA A 33 25.04 8.90 -8.23
C ALA A 33 24.85 10.17 -9.09
N ASP A 34 25.10 10.08 -10.39
CA ASP A 34 24.99 11.21 -11.34
C ASP A 34 23.57 11.77 -11.42
N HIS A 35 22.58 10.89 -11.45
CA HIS A 35 21.18 11.26 -11.52
C HIS A 35 20.54 11.59 -10.16
N LYS A 36 21.31 11.54 -9.06
CA LYS A 36 20.80 11.63 -7.68
C LYS A 36 19.62 10.68 -7.43
N ALA A 37 19.70 9.50 -8.03
CA ALA A 37 18.70 8.44 -7.97
C ALA A 37 19.13 7.35 -6.98
N GLU A 38 18.31 6.30 -6.85
CA GLU A 38 18.56 5.15 -5.99
C GLU A 38 18.32 3.85 -6.76
N ILE A 39 19.20 2.88 -6.55
CA ILE A 39 19.07 1.49 -7.00
C ILE A 39 19.09 0.61 -5.75
N LEU A 40 18.13 -0.31 -5.65
CA LEU A 40 17.96 -1.19 -4.50
C LEU A 40 17.76 -2.64 -4.94
N VAL A 41 18.40 -3.57 -4.26
CA VAL A 41 18.12 -5.00 -4.36
C VAL A 41 17.87 -5.52 -2.95
N GLU A 42 16.69 -6.10 -2.70
CA GLU A 42 16.35 -6.68 -1.40
C GLU A 42 16.58 -8.19 -1.40
N ILE A 43 17.37 -8.68 -0.44
CA ILE A 43 17.56 -10.12 -0.20
C ILE A 43 17.07 -10.45 1.22
N PRO A 44 16.13 -11.39 1.38
CA PRO A 44 15.65 -11.78 2.70
C PRO A 44 16.73 -12.54 3.47
N THR A 45 16.83 -12.28 4.77
CA THR A 45 17.75 -12.96 5.69
C THR A 45 17.00 -13.45 6.93
N LEU A 46 17.62 -14.33 7.72
CA LEU A 46 17.01 -14.85 8.95
C LEU A 46 16.67 -13.74 9.96
N LYS A 47 17.44 -12.64 9.98
CA LYS A 47 17.21 -11.49 10.88
C LYS A 47 16.27 -10.43 10.31
N GLY A 48 15.85 -10.58 9.06
CA GLY A 48 15.02 -9.62 8.34
C GLY A 48 15.39 -9.55 6.88
N ARG A 49 16.00 -8.45 6.45
CA ARG A 49 16.41 -8.27 5.05
C ARG A 49 17.69 -7.44 4.94
N THR A 50 18.49 -7.77 3.94
CA THR A 50 19.64 -6.97 3.55
C THR A 50 19.30 -6.27 2.24
N VAL A 51 19.43 -4.95 2.23
CA VAL A 51 19.19 -4.10 1.06
C VAL A 51 20.53 -3.67 0.51
N TYR A 52 20.83 -4.09 -0.72
CA TYR A 52 22.00 -3.67 -1.46
C TYR A 52 21.64 -2.41 -2.23
N ALA A 53 22.22 -1.28 -1.83
CA ALA A 53 21.83 0.04 -2.28
C ALA A 53 22.98 0.78 -2.97
N ALA A 54 22.66 1.51 -4.03
CA ALA A 54 23.51 2.53 -4.65
C ALA A 54 22.74 3.82 -4.88
N GLY A 55 23.45 4.95 -4.90
CA GLY A 55 22.87 6.27 -5.18
C GLY A 55 22.94 7.26 -4.02
N HIS A 56 22.20 8.37 -4.15
CA HIS A 56 22.40 9.56 -3.31
C HIS A 56 22.22 9.31 -1.80
N ASN A 57 21.23 8.51 -1.42
CA ASN A 57 20.89 8.26 -0.01
C ASN A 57 21.53 6.98 0.55
N ALA A 58 22.12 6.14 -0.30
CA ALA A 58 22.66 4.84 0.10
C ALA A 58 23.79 4.97 1.14
N ASN A 59 24.71 5.91 0.95
CA ASN A 59 25.81 6.16 1.90
C ASN A 59 25.29 6.57 3.28
N ARG A 60 24.22 7.39 3.32
CA ARG A 60 23.61 7.82 4.57
C ARG A 60 22.96 6.65 5.30
N TRP A 61 22.22 5.80 4.58
CA TRP A 61 21.57 4.63 5.18
C TRP A 61 22.57 3.58 5.67
N GLN A 62 23.74 3.47 5.03
CA GLN A 62 24.83 2.62 5.51
C GLN A 62 25.46 3.14 6.80
N GLN A 63 25.64 4.46 6.92
CA GLN A 63 26.29 5.07 8.09
C GLN A 63 25.34 5.24 9.28
N GLU A 64 24.12 5.74 9.03
CA GLU A 64 23.13 6.06 10.07
C GLU A 64 22.17 4.90 10.35
N GLY A 65 22.20 3.86 9.52
CA GLY A 65 21.22 2.78 9.52
C GLY A 65 19.92 3.16 8.81
N TYR A 66 19.11 2.15 8.48
CA TYR A 66 17.80 2.35 7.85
C TYR A 66 16.66 2.18 8.86
N ARG A 67 15.95 3.27 9.17
CA ARG A 67 14.77 3.24 10.04
C ARG A 67 13.52 2.84 9.24
N SER A 68 13.19 1.55 9.27
CA SER A 68 11.94 1.03 8.71
C SER A 68 10.70 1.46 9.50
N LEU A 69 9.52 1.11 8.98
CA LEU A 69 8.27 1.26 9.74
C LEU A 69 8.31 0.37 11.00
N PRO A 70 7.67 0.79 12.11
CA PRO A 70 7.57 -0.04 13.31
C PRO A 70 6.90 -1.38 12.98
N GLY A 71 7.42 -2.48 13.53
CA GLY A 71 6.93 -3.83 13.24
C GLY A 71 7.32 -4.39 11.85
N SER A 72 8.26 -3.73 11.17
CA SER A 72 8.93 -4.28 9.98
C SER A 72 10.21 -5.02 10.36
N PRO A 73 10.64 -6.01 9.56
CA PRO A 73 11.94 -6.64 9.74
C PRO A 73 13.10 -5.67 9.69
N SER A 74 14.12 -5.99 10.48
CA SER A 74 15.37 -5.24 10.51
C SER A 74 15.95 -5.16 9.10
N VAL A 75 16.41 -3.96 8.74
CA VAL A 75 16.95 -3.67 7.40
C VAL A 75 18.41 -3.32 7.55
N GLU A 76 19.27 -4.19 7.07
CA GLU A 76 20.70 -3.91 6.94
C GLU A 76 20.98 -3.36 5.54
N VAL A 77 21.64 -2.22 5.43
CA VAL A 77 21.97 -1.62 4.13
C VAL A 77 23.44 -1.88 3.82
N GLN A 78 23.71 -2.50 2.68
CA GLN A 78 25.04 -2.77 2.16
C GLN A 78 25.23 -2.07 0.80
N PRO A 79 26.47 -1.79 0.38
CA PRO A 79 26.75 -1.27 -0.95
C PRO A 79 26.33 -2.26 -2.04
N LEU A 80 25.83 -1.75 -3.18
CA LEU A 80 25.39 -2.59 -4.31
C LEU A 80 26.49 -3.53 -4.84
N ASN A 81 27.75 -3.11 -4.80
CA ASN A 81 28.89 -3.94 -5.23
C ASN A 81 29.19 -5.14 -4.31
N LYS A 82 28.58 -5.22 -3.11
CA LYS A 82 28.71 -6.35 -2.19
C LYS A 82 27.62 -7.41 -2.40
N LEU A 83 26.88 -7.34 -3.50
CA LEU A 83 25.85 -8.32 -3.82
C LEU A 83 26.46 -9.75 -3.78
N PRO A 84 25.84 -10.71 -3.07
CA PRO A 84 26.39 -12.05 -2.93
C PRO A 84 26.59 -12.69 -4.30
N HIS A 85 27.79 -13.24 -4.53
CA HIS A 85 28.18 -13.88 -5.79
C HIS A 85 28.05 -12.98 -7.04
N GLY A 86 27.91 -11.67 -6.87
CA GLY A 86 27.62 -10.74 -7.96
C GLY A 86 26.33 -11.11 -8.71
N ASP A 87 25.34 -11.75 -8.07
CA ASP A 87 24.17 -12.24 -8.80
C ASP A 87 23.35 -11.10 -9.42
N TYR A 88 23.64 -10.76 -10.67
CA TYR A 88 22.98 -9.68 -11.40
C TYR A 88 21.57 -10.05 -11.84
N ARG A 89 21.09 -11.29 -11.65
CA ARG A 89 19.74 -11.71 -12.08
C ARG A 89 18.64 -11.38 -11.08
N GLN A 90 18.93 -10.46 -10.16
CA GLN A 90 18.01 -10.01 -9.13
C GLN A 90 17.04 -8.95 -9.67
N MET A 91 16.02 -8.67 -8.87
CA MET A 91 15.04 -7.64 -9.16
C MET A 91 15.55 -6.30 -8.61
N PHE A 92 15.93 -5.37 -9.50
CA PHE A 92 16.44 -4.06 -9.14
C PHE A 92 15.29 -3.06 -9.05
N GLU A 93 15.09 -2.47 -7.87
CA GLU A 93 14.17 -1.35 -7.71
C GLU A 93 14.90 -0.04 -7.98
N LEU A 94 14.40 0.72 -8.95
CA LEU A 94 14.93 2.00 -9.39
C LEU A 94 14.03 3.14 -8.91
N THR A 95 14.61 4.11 -8.20
CA THR A 95 13.93 5.33 -7.75
C THR A 95 14.68 6.56 -8.26
N GLY A 96 14.23 7.13 -9.38
CA GLY A 96 14.94 8.27 -9.99
C GLY A 96 14.21 9.05 -11.08
N GLY A 97 12.94 8.75 -11.35
CA GLY A 97 12.20 9.41 -12.45
C GLY A 97 12.42 8.74 -13.81
N LYS A 98 11.85 9.33 -14.86
CA LYS A 98 11.87 8.75 -16.23
C LYS A 98 13.24 8.85 -16.88
N ASP A 99 13.94 9.96 -16.67
CA ASP A 99 15.26 10.20 -17.28
C ASP A 99 16.30 9.21 -16.75
N PHE A 100 16.25 8.90 -15.45
CA PHE A 100 17.10 7.87 -14.84
C PHE A 100 16.77 6.48 -15.37
N LEU A 101 15.48 6.13 -15.48
CA LEU A 101 15.07 4.86 -16.08
C LEU A 101 15.59 4.74 -17.52
N HIS A 102 15.52 5.84 -18.29
CA HIS A 102 16.03 5.86 -19.66
C HIS A 102 17.56 5.67 -19.69
N ALA A 103 18.31 6.35 -18.81
CA ALA A 103 19.76 6.18 -18.72
C ALA A 103 20.17 4.73 -18.40
N ILE A 104 19.48 4.08 -17.46
CA ILE A 104 19.73 2.69 -17.10
C ILE A 104 19.37 1.75 -18.26
N THR A 105 18.20 1.93 -18.88
CA THR A 105 17.77 1.07 -20.00
C THR A 105 18.68 1.21 -21.22
N SER A 106 19.08 2.43 -21.59
CA SER A 106 20.04 2.67 -22.66
C SER A 106 21.40 2.03 -22.37
N TYR A 107 21.90 2.13 -21.14
CA TYR A 107 23.16 1.48 -20.75
C TYR A 107 23.06 -0.05 -20.85
N LEU A 108 21.94 -0.64 -20.42
CA LEU A 108 21.72 -2.10 -20.51
C LEU A 108 21.61 -2.55 -21.98
N ASP A 109 20.92 -1.79 -22.82
CA ASP A 109 20.78 -2.05 -24.26
C ASP A 109 22.14 -1.97 -24.97
N ASP A 110 22.96 -0.94 -24.67
CA ASP A 110 24.29 -0.74 -25.25
C ASP A 110 25.27 -1.90 -24.94
N HIS A 111 25.06 -2.56 -23.79
CA HIS A 111 25.85 -3.70 -23.34
C HIS A 111 25.21 -5.05 -23.70
N GLY A 112 24.08 -5.05 -24.42
CA GLY A 112 23.41 -6.27 -24.88
C GLY A 112 22.82 -7.10 -23.74
N VAL A 113 22.46 -6.46 -22.63
CA VAL A 113 21.84 -7.10 -21.47
C VAL A 113 20.33 -7.19 -21.69
N GLN A 114 19.77 -8.40 -21.60
CA GLN A 114 18.32 -8.59 -21.62
C GLN A 114 17.74 -8.25 -20.26
N TYR A 115 16.76 -7.35 -20.24
CA TYR A 115 16.02 -6.99 -19.04
C TYR A 115 14.52 -7.00 -19.29
N LEU A 116 13.77 -7.26 -18.22
CA LEU A 116 12.32 -7.14 -18.17
C LEU A 116 11.96 -5.99 -17.23
N ILE A 117 11.03 -5.13 -17.65
CA ILE A 117 10.42 -4.14 -16.77
C ILE A 117 9.03 -4.65 -16.42
N PRO A 118 8.82 -5.27 -15.24
CA PRO A 118 7.51 -5.77 -14.85
C PRO A 118 6.52 -4.61 -14.77
N GLN A 119 5.34 -4.78 -15.37
CA GLN A 119 4.29 -3.77 -15.24
C GLN A 119 3.79 -3.72 -13.80
N ASN A 120 3.82 -2.50 -13.25
CA ASN A 120 3.32 -2.03 -11.96
C ASN A 120 2.69 -3.08 -11.02
N GLN A 121 3.53 -3.92 -10.41
CA GLN A 121 3.10 -5.00 -9.49
C GLN A 121 2.59 -4.49 -8.14
N GLN A 122 2.80 -3.22 -7.80
CA GLN A 122 2.50 -2.69 -6.47
C GLN A 122 1.02 -2.87 -6.11
N TRP A 123 0.12 -2.66 -7.07
CA TRP A 123 -1.33 -2.77 -6.83
C TRP A 123 -1.82 -4.20 -6.83
N THR A 124 -1.35 -5.01 -7.77
CA THR A 124 -1.67 -6.44 -7.84
C THR A 124 -1.20 -7.14 -6.56
N PHE A 125 0.01 -6.83 -6.10
CA PHE A 125 0.54 -7.38 -4.85
C PHE A 125 -0.22 -6.88 -3.61
N LEU A 126 -0.65 -5.62 -3.58
CA LEU A 126 -1.40 -5.09 -2.42
C LEU A 126 -2.86 -5.55 -2.37
N LEU A 127 -3.50 -5.77 -3.52
CA LEU A 127 -4.94 -6.03 -3.61
C LEU A 127 -5.29 -7.49 -3.87
N GLU A 128 -4.44 -8.24 -4.57
CA GLU A 128 -4.73 -9.61 -4.99
C GLU A 128 -4.20 -10.62 -3.95
N GLY A 129 -5.10 -11.40 -3.36
CA GLY A 129 -4.76 -12.51 -2.47
C GLY A 129 -4.29 -12.14 -1.05
N THR A 130 -3.95 -10.87 -0.76
CA THR A 130 -3.41 -10.47 0.55
C THR A 130 -4.49 -10.24 1.61
N ALA A 131 -4.10 -10.39 2.88
CA ALA A 131 -4.94 -10.03 4.02
C ALA A 131 -5.30 -8.55 4.02
N LEU A 132 -4.38 -7.68 3.58
CA LEU A 132 -4.60 -6.24 3.47
C LEU A 132 -5.69 -5.93 2.43
N GLY A 133 -5.64 -6.54 1.24
CA GLY A 133 -6.68 -6.37 0.22
C GLY A 133 -8.07 -6.80 0.70
N LYS A 134 -8.16 -7.93 1.41
CA LYS A 134 -9.42 -8.43 2.00
C LYS A 134 -9.97 -7.47 3.08
N LEU A 135 -9.10 -6.99 3.97
CA LEU A 135 -9.46 -6.04 5.02
C LEU A 135 -9.91 -4.70 4.44
N SER A 136 -9.19 -4.18 3.43
CA SER A 136 -9.57 -2.95 2.73
C SER A 136 -10.94 -3.07 2.06
N THR A 137 -11.20 -4.20 1.40
CA THR A 137 -12.50 -4.49 0.78
C THR A 137 -13.62 -4.55 1.82
N LEU A 138 -13.37 -5.21 2.95
CA LEU A 138 -14.32 -5.26 4.07
C LEU A 138 -14.64 -3.86 4.61
N THR A 139 -13.63 -3.02 4.83
CA THR A 139 -13.82 -1.64 5.32
C THR A 139 -14.64 -0.80 4.37
N ILE A 140 -14.32 -0.86 3.07
CA ILE A 140 -15.07 -0.11 2.04
C ILE A 140 -16.52 -0.61 1.99
N GLY A 141 -16.74 -1.93 2.02
CA GLY A 141 -18.08 -2.53 2.01
C GLY A 141 -18.91 -2.16 3.24
N VAL A 142 -18.31 -2.22 4.44
CA VAL A 142 -18.96 -1.79 5.68
C VAL A 142 -19.26 -0.29 5.61
N GLY A 143 -18.30 0.55 5.24
CA GLY A 143 -18.49 2.01 5.09
C GLY A 143 -19.62 2.36 4.11
N PHE A 144 -19.70 1.65 2.99
CA PHE A 144 -20.80 1.75 2.03
C PHE A 144 -22.15 1.41 2.68
N ALA A 145 -22.25 0.25 3.34
CA ALA A 145 -23.48 -0.19 3.99
C ALA A 145 -23.92 0.77 5.12
N LEU A 146 -22.97 1.25 5.93
CA LEU A 146 -23.20 2.24 6.98
C LEU A 146 -23.80 3.53 6.40
N SER A 147 -23.21 4.05 5.33
CA SER A 147 -23.64 5.29 4.68
C SER A 147 -25.01 5.15 4.02
N PHE A 148 -25.23 4.04 3.32
CA PHE A 148 -26.51 3.74 2.66
C PHE A 148 -27.65 3.63 3.69
N ILE A 149 -27.44 2.85 4.76
CA ILE A 149 -28.44 2.65 5.82
C ILE A 149 -28.69 3.96 6.58
N GLY A 150 -27.65 4.76 6.84
CA GLY A 150 -27.78 6.09 7.45
C GLY A 150 -28.78 6.98 6.70
N ILE A 151 -28.71 7.01 5.37
CA ILE A 151 -29.66 7.75 4.52
C ILE A 151 -31.08 7.20 4.65
N VAL A 152 -31.25 5.88 4.60
CA VAL A 152 -32.56 5.23 4.71
C VAL A 152 -33.21 5.52 6.07
N LEU A 153 -32.42 5.51 7.15
CA LEU A 153 -32.88 5.83 8.50
C LEU A 153 -33.22 7.32 8.64
N ASN A 154 -32.53 8.21 7.94
CA ASN A 154 -32.82 9.65 7.91
C ASN A 154 -33.90 10.06 6.88
N SER A 155 -34.70 9.09 6.44
CA SER A 155 -35.74 9.25 5.41
C SER A 155 -36.75 10.38 5.69
N HIS A 156 -37.05 10.67 6.96
CA HIS A 156 -37.93 11.78 7.34
C HIS A 156 -37.33 13.15 6.99
N ALA A 157 -36.06 13.38 7.35
CA ALA A 157 -35.37 14.63 6.99
C ALA A 157 -35.25 14.78 5.47
N GLU A 158 -35.03 13.68 4.76
CA GLU A 158 -35.01 13.66 3.29
C GLU A 158 -36.39 13.96 2.67
N ALA A 159 -37.47 13.49 3.28
CA ALA A 159 -38.83 13.82 2.85
C ALA A 159 -39.15 15.30 3.04
N VAL A 160 -38.71 15.90 4.15
CA VAL A 160 -38.83 17.35 4.41
C VAL A 160 -38.02 18.15 3.38
N ARG A 161 -36.77 17.76 3.09
CA ARG A 161 -35.93 18.40 2.06
C ARG A 161 -36.53 18.26 0.66
N ARG A 162 -37.20 17.13 0.38
CA ARG A 162 -37.96 16.92 -0.87
C ARG A 162 -39.17 17.85 -0.98
N LEU A 163 -39.87 18.11 0.13
CA LEU A 163 -41.01 19.02 0.17
C LEU A 163 -40.60 20.46 -0.14
N HIS A 164 -39.41 20.87 0.31
CA HIS A 164 -38.81 22.18 0.01
C HIS A 164 -38.24 22.30 -1.42
N GLY A 165 -38.45 21.32 -2.29
CA GLY A 165 -38.03 21.38 -3.70
C GLY A 165 -36.53 21.21 -3.93
N ILE A 166 -35.75 20.84 -2.91
CA ILE A 166 -34.28 20.70 -3.04
C ILE A 166 -33.98 19.54 -4.01
N GLY A 167 -33.19 19.79 -5.05
CA GLY A 167 -32.74 18.75 -5.99
C GLY A 167 -31.82 17.70 -5.36
N ILE A 168 -31.64 16.55 -6.02
CA ILE A 168 -30.85 15.42 -5.48
C ILE A 168 -29.43 15.85 -5.10
N ILE A 169 -28.76 16.64 -5.96
CA ILE A 169 -27.40 17.15 -5.71
C ILE A 169 -27.36 18.06 -4.47
N GLY A 170 -28.40 18.89 -4.28
CA GLY A 170 -28.51 19.76 -3.10
C GLY A 170 -28.67 18.95 -1.81
N ARG A 171 -29.39 17.82 -1.85
CA ARG A 171 -29.55 16.92 -0.70
C ARG A 171 -28.27 16.17 -0.37
N VAL A 172 -27.55 15.67 -1.39
CA VAL A 172 -26.21 15.06 -1.19
C VAL A 172 -25.26 16.06 -0.52
N LYS A 173 -25.19 17.31 -1.03
CA LYS A 173 -24.35 18.35 -0.43
C LYS A 173 -24.72 18.64 1.02
N ALA A 174 -26.02 18.75 1.32
CA ALA A 174 -26.49 19.00 2.68
C ALA A 174 -26.13 17.86 3.64
N GLU A 175 -26.25 16.61 3.20
CA GLU A 175 -25.88 15.46 4.03
C GLU A 175 -24.37 15.36 4.24
N VAL A 176 -23.58 15.54 3.17
CA VAL A 176 -22.11 15.57 3.26
C VAL A 176 -21.64 16.70 4.18
N PHE A 177 -22.26 17.87 4.12
CA PHE A 177 -21.90 19.00 4.98
C PHE A 177 -22.28 18.73 6.44
N THR A 178 -23.46 18.18 6.69
CA THR A 178 -23.95 17.86 8.04
C THR A 178 -23.12 16.75 8.69
N ALA A 179 -22.86 15.67 7.96
CA ALA A 179 -22.01 14.57 8.41
C ALA A 179 -20.54 15.03 8.54
N GLY A 180 -20.09 15.85 7.59
CA GLY A 180 -18.72 16.32 7.50
C GLY A 180 -18.34 17.27 8.63
N ARG A 181 -19.25 18.13 9.11
CA ARG A 181 -18.94 19.17 10.10
C ARG A 181 -18.27 18.64 11.36
N ASN A 182 -18.70 17.48 11.86
CA ASN A 182 -18.18 16.91 13.10
C ASN A 182 -17.13 15.81 12.85
N VAL A 183 -17.24 15.10 11.73
CA VAL A 183 -16.39 13.92 11.45
C VAL A 183 -15.10 14.32 10.73
N ILE A 184 -15.15 15.21 9.75
CA ILE A 184 -13.98 15.65 8.97
C ILE A 184 -12.86 16.19 9.88
N PRO A 185 -13.08 17.11 10.84
CA PRO A 185 -11.99 17.62 11.65
C PRO A 185 -11.34 16.53 12.51
N VAL A 186 -12.14 15.60 13.05
CA VAL A 186 -11.64 14.47 13.84
C VAL A 186 -10.83 13.52 12.95
N THR A 187 -11.34 13.17 11.77
CA THR A 187 -10.62 12.30 10.83
C THR A 187 -9.31 12.92 10.36
N ILE A 188 -9.31 14.22 10.02
CA ILE A 188 -8.08 14.94 9.66
C ILE A 188 -7.10 14.93 10.83
N ALA A 189 -7.55 15.25 12.05
CA ALA A 189 -6.69 15.24 13.23
C ALA A 189 -6.10 13.85 13.50
N THR A 190 -6.88 12.78 13.37
CA THR A 190 -6.39 11.40 13.53
C THR A 190 -5.37 11.04 12.45
N VAL A 191 -5.65 11.34 11.18
CA VAL A 191 -4.71 11.08 10.07
C VAL A 191 -3.39 11.81 10.29
N VAL A 192 -3.45 13.11 10.62
CA VAL A 192 -2.24 13.91 10.89
C VAL A 192 -1.47 13.36 12.09
N ALA A 193 -2.16 12.97 13.17
CA ALA A 193 -1.51 12.40 14.33
C ALA A 193 -0.80 11.07 14.00
N VAL A 194 -1.43 10.20 13.20
CA VAL A 194 -0.83 8.95 12.73
C VAL A 194 0.40 9.23 11.85
N ASP A 195 0.28 10.12 10.87
CA ASP A 195 1.36 10.45 9.95
C ASP A 195 2.55 11.09 10.68
N VAL A 196 2.30 11.98 11.65
CA VAL A 196 3.35 12.58 12.50
C VAL A 196 4.02 11.53 13.39
N THR A 197 3.25 10.62 13.97
CA THR A 197 3.80 9.52 14.78
C THR A 197 4.71 8.62 13.94
N LEU A 198 4.26 8.27 12.74
CA LEU A 198 5.06 7.48 11.79
C LEU A 198 6.31 8.24 11.33
N TRP A 199 6.20 9.55 11.12
CA TRP A 199 7.34 10.39 10.76
C TRP A 199 8.42 10.45 11.83
N ILE A 200 8.04 10.49 13.11
CA ILE A 200 8.99 10.46 14.22
C ILE A 200 9.66 9.07 14.33
N CYS A 201 8.90 8.01 14.08
CA CYS A 201 9.36 6.63 14.26
C CYS A 201 10.06 6.02 13.04
N SER A 202 10.07 6.67 11.86
CA SER A 202 10.52 6.06 10.60
C SER A 202 11.21 7.02 9.65
N ASN A 203 11.81 6.46 8.59
CA ASN A 203 12.40 7.24 7.50
C ASN A 203 11.35 8.02 6.70
N THR A 204 11.68 9.24 6.28
CA THR A 204 10.83 10.14 5.49
C THR A 204 10.33 9.51 4.19
N ALA A 205 11.20 8.77 3.50
CA ALA A 205 10.84 8.10 2.25
C ALA A 205 9.71 7.06 2.44
N SER A 206 9.78 6.27 3.52
CA SER A 206 8.76 5.26 3.86
C SER A 206 7.42 5.91 4.20
N VAL A 207 7.46 7.01 4.95
CA VAL A 207 6.25 7.75 5.38
C VAL A 207 5.55 8.38 4.19
N GLN A 208 6.29 8.99 3.27
CA GLN A 208 5.71 9.56 2.04
C GLN A 208 5.03 8.50 1.17
N GLN A 209 5.65 7.33 1.02
CA GLN A 209 5.06 6.22 0.27
C GLN A 209 3.76 5.74 0.92
N LEU A 210 3.76 5.55 2.24
CA LEU A 210 2.57 5.12 2.98
C LEU A 210 1.44 6.17 2.93
N ALA A 211 1.77 7.46 3.06
CA ALA A 211 0.81 8.55 2.97
C ALA A 211 0.10 8.60 1.61
N LEU A 212 0.81 8.30 0.51
CA LEU A 212 0.19 8.20 -0.82
C LEU A 212 -0.84 7.05 -0.88
N PHE A 213 -0.48 5.86 -0.39
CA PHE A 213 -1.41 4.73 -0.33
C PHE A 213 -2.61 5.03 0.57
N GLN A 214 -2.38 5.61 1.74
CA GLN A 214 -3.41 6.02 2.68
C GLN A 214 -4.38 7.03 2.05
N ALA A 215 -3.87 8.06 1.38
CA ALA A 215 -4.69 9.06 0.70
C ALA A 215 -5.55 8.42 -0.40
N MET A 216 -5.01 7.48 -1.17
CA MET A 216 -5.77 6.75 -2.19
C MET A 216 -6.86 5.86 -1.58
N PHE A 217 -6.57 5.09 -0.53
CA PHE A 217 -7.57 4.25 0.14
C PHE A 217 -8.69 5.09 0.75
N ILE A 218 -8.35 6.21 1.40
CA ILE A 218 -9.33 7.16 1.92
C ILE A 218 -10.16 7.74 0.77
N GLY A 219 -9.53 8.10 -0.35
CA GLY A 219 -10.22 8.60 -1.55
C GLY A 219 -11.24 7.60 -2.10
N VAL A 220 -10.85 6.33 -2.27
CA VAL A 220 -11.74 5.26 -2.74
C VAL A 220 -12.89 5.02 -1.75
N ALA A 221 -12.60 4.99 -0.45
CA ALA A 221 -13.62 4.83 0.59
C ALA A 221 -14.64 5.98 0.59
N LEU A 222 -14.17 7.24 0.43
CA LEU A 222 -15.03 8.41 0.34
C LEU A 222 -15.94 8.36 -0.89
N VAL A 223 -15.38 7.97 -2.05
CA VAL A 223 -16.18 7.78 -3.27
C VAL A 223 -17.25 6.72 -3.04
N ALA A 224 -16.91 5.58 -2.44
CA ALA A 224 -17.87 4.53 -2.12
C ALA A 224 -19.00 5.05 -1.20
N CYS A 225 -18.68 5.82 -0.16
CA CYS A 225 -19.67 6.43 0.72
C CYS A 225 -20.60 7.41 -0.03
N ILE A 226 -20.06 8.27 -0.90
CA ILE A 226 -20.85 9.20 -1.72
C ILE A 226 -21.79 8.42 -2.65
N VAL A 227 -21.29 7.35 -3.28
CA VAL A 227 -22.10 6.47 -4.15
C VAL A 227 -23.21 5.79 -3.33
N ALA A 228 -22.93 5.31 -2.12
CA ALA A 228 -23.93 4.77 -1.21
C ALA A 228 -25.02 5.79 -0.88
N ILE A 229 -24.64 7.04 -0.59
CA ILE A 229 -25.60 8.13 -0.35
C ILE A 229 -26.49 8.33 -1.57
N PHE A 230 -25.89 8.37 -2.77
CA PHE A 230 -26.63 8.56 -4.01
C PHE A 230 -27.64 7.42 -4.27
N PHE A 231 -27.23 6.16 -4.09
CA PHE A 231 -28.13 5.01 -4.19
C PHE A 231 -29.24 5.04 -3.15
N GLY A 232 -28.94 5.40 -1.90
CA GLY A 232 -29.94 5.54 -0.84
C GLY A 232 -31.00 6.58 -1.19
N LEU A 233 -30.58 7.73 -1.73
CA LEU A 233 -31.49 8.79 -2.17
C LEU A 233 -32.34 8.39 -3.39
N ILE A 234 -31.77 7.65 -4.35
CA ILE A 234 -32.53 7.10 -5.49
C ILE A 234 -33.59 6.12 -4.98
N MET A 235 -33.24 5.22 -4.07
CA MET A 235 -34.18 4.25 -3.51
C MET A 235 -35.34 4.96 -2.78
N LEU A 236 -35.03 5.99 -1.99
CA LEU A 236 -36.04 6.81 -1.32
C LEU A 236 -36.89 7.66 -2.29
N LYS A 237 -36.44 7.91 -3.52
CA LYS A 237 -37.23 8.60 -4.55
C LYS A 237 -38.43 7.77 -4.99
N ILE A 238 -38.26 6.44 -5.04
CA ILE A 238 -39.29 5.46 -5.45
C ILE A 238 -40.37 5.33 -4.37
N ALA A 239 -40.02 5.53 -3.10
CA ALA A 239 -40.97 5.49 -1.99
C ALA A 239 -41.90 6.72 -1.96
N SER A 240 -43.16 6.51 -1.53
CA SER A 240 -44.15 7.57 -1.46
C SER A 240 -43.81 8.60 -0.37
N VAL A 241 -43.82 9.88 -0.73
CA VAL A 241 -43.46 11.00 0.17
C VAL A 241 -44.35 11.03 1.41
N VAL A 242 -45.62 10.68 1.26
CA VAL A 242 -46.61 10.67 2.35
C VAL A 242 -46.32 9.59 3.40
N GLN A 243 -45.79 8.43 3.00
CA GLN A 243 -45.39 7.38 3.94
C GLN A 243 -44.10 7.75 4.68
N LEU A 244 -43.16 8.39 3.99
CA LEU A 244 -41.89 8.87 4.57
C LEU A 244 -42.13 10.00 5.58
N LEU A 245 -43.02 10.96 5.28
CA LEU A 245 -43.39 12.06 6.19
C LEU A 245 -44.12 11.59 7.45
N LYS A 246 -44.91 10.52 7.35
CA LYS A 246 -45.60 9.96 8.52
C LYS A 246 -44.64 9.34 9.54
N GLY A 247 -43.35 9.22 9.22
CA GLY A 247 -42.34 8.66 10.12
C GLY A 247 -42.65 7.21 10.53
N LYS A 248 -43.54 6.52 9.80
CA LYS A 248 -44.00 5.15 10.10
C LYS A 248 -42.96 4.10 9.69
N LEU A 249 -41.69 4.37 9.97
CA LEU A 249 -40.73 3.29 10.09
C LEU A 249 -40.96 2.66 11.46
N PRO A 250 -41.24 1.35 11.55
CA PRO A 250 -41.43 0.68 12.84
C PRO A 250 -40.20 0.94 13.71
N VAL A 251 -40.36 1.72 14.79
CA VAL A 251 -39.27 2.20 15.66
C VAL A 251 -38.38 1.05 16.12
N LYS A 252 -38.96 -0.13 16.38
CA LYS A 252 -38.22 -1.35 16.72
C LYS A 252 -37.30 -1.83 15.59
N SER A 253 -37.73 -1.74 14.33
CA SER A 253 -36.92 -2.10 13.15
C SER A 253 -35.81 -1.09 12.88
N VAL A 254 -36.06 0.20 13.13
CA VAL A 254 -35.06 1.28 13.02
C VAL A 254 -33.97 1.10 14.07
N LEU A 255 -34.36 0.89 15.33
CA LEU A 255 -33.43 0.63 16.43
C LEU A 255 -32.65 -0.67 16.20
N PHE A 256 -33.32 -1.75 15.80
CA PHE A 256 -32.64 -3.01 15.48
C PHE A 256 -31.62 -2.82 14.36
N SER A 257 -31.99 -2.14 13.26
CA SER A 257 -31.06 -1.84 12.17
C SER A 257 -29.87 -1.01 12.64
N MET A 258 -30.09 0.03 13.46
CA MET A 258 -29.00 0.83 14.04
C MET A 258 -28.08 0.00 14.94
N PHE A 259 -28.63 -0.88 15.78
CA PHE A 259 -27.84 -1.73 16.67
C PHE A 259 -27.05 -2.79 15.91
N THR A 260 -27.66 -3.50 14.96
CA THR A 260 -26.96 -4.46 14.08
C THR A 260 -25.84 -3.77 13.31
N LEU A 261 -26.06 -2.53 12.88
CA LEU A 261 -25.09 -1.75 12.13
C LEU A 261 -23.89 -1.33 12.98
N ARG A 262 -24.14 -0.81 14.19
CA ARG A 262 -23.07 -0.50 15.17
C ARG A 262 -22.31 -1.76 15.54
N LEU A 263 -23.00 -2.88 15.74
CA LEU A 263 -22.39 -4.17 16.01
C LEU A 263 -21.48 -4.60 14.84
N GLY A 264 -21.95 -4.47 13.59
CA GLY A 264 -21.14 -4.75 12.40
C GLY A 264 -19.89 -3.88 12.29
N ALA A 265 -20.01 -2.58 12.58
CA ALA A 265 -18.86 -1.68 12.64
C ALA A 265 -17.89 -2.07 13.76
N CYS A 266 -18.39 -2.42 14.95
CA CYS A 266 -17.57 -2.94 16.05
C CYS A 266 -16.88 -4.25 15.68
N ILE A 267 -17.54 -5.16 14.98
CA ILE A 267 -16.94 -6.41 14.48
C ILE A 267 -15.84 -6.11 13.47
N ALA A 268 -16.05 -5.15 12.55
CA ALA A 268 -15.02 -4.75 11.60
C ALA A 268 -13.79 -4.20 12.33
N VAL A 269 -13.98 -3.26 13.26
CA VAL A 269 -12.89 -2.70 14.09
C VAL A 269 -12.19 -3.79 14.90
N ALA A 270 -12.95 -4.68 15.55
CA ALA A 270 -12.39 -5.80 16.30
C ALA A 270 -11.58 -6.74 15.40
N SER A 271 -12.01 -6.97 14.16
CA SER A 271 -11.28 -7.78 13.18
C SER A 271 -9.93 -7.15 12.84
N PHE A 272 -9.86 -5.83 12.69
CA PHE A 272 -8.59 -5.10 12.53
C PHE A 272 -7.70 -5.22 13.76
N CYS A 273 -8.26 -5.06 14.96
CA CYS A 273 -7.49 -5.21 16.20
C CYS A 273 -6.93 -6.63 16.35
N ILE A 274 -7.74 -7.67 16.08
CA ILE A 274 -7.31 -9.06 16.12
C ILE A 274 -6.23 -9.33 15.08
N ALA A 275 -6.39 -8.84 13.84
CA ALA A 275 -5.38 -8.98 12.81
C ALA A 275 -4.05 -8.32 13.19
N ALA A 276 -4.10 -7.10 13.76
CA ALA A 276 -2.91 -6.39 14.24
C ALA A 276 -2.24 -7.14 15.40
N LEU A 277 -3.01 -7.68 16.34
CA LEU A 277 -2.50 -8.50 17.44
C LEU A 277 -1.86 -9.78 16.92
N ASN A 278 -2.51 -10.50 16.01
CA ASN A 278 -1.98 -11.73 15.42
C ASN A 278 -0.68 -11.47 14.65
N TYR A 279 -0.61 -10.37 13.91
CA TYR A 279 0.61 -9.95 13.23
C TYR A 279 1.74 -9.66 14.24
N SER A 280 1.43 -8.96 15.33
CA SER A 280 2.41 -8.67 16.40
C SER A 280 2.88 -9.94 17.12
N THR A 281 1.99 -10.90 17.39
CA THR A 281 2.38 -12.18 18.00
C THR A 281 3.24 -13.01 17.06
N GLU A 282 2.89 -13.05 15.77
CA GLU A 282 3.66 -13.78 14.76
C GLU A 282 5.04 -13.14 14.55
N TRP A 283 5.11 -11.81 14.57
CA TRP A 283 6.36 -11.05 14.55
C TRP A 283 7.27 -11.48 15.71
N ASN A 284 6.76 -11.45 16.94
CA ASN A 284 7.53 -11.84 18.12
C ASN A 284 7.93 -13.32 18.08
N ARG A 285 7.09 -14.20 17.52
CA ARG A 285 7.44 -15.62 17.35
C ARG A 285 8.63 -15.78 16.39
N GLN A 286 8.56 -15.14 15.23
CA GLN A 286 9.63 -15.19 14.23
C GLN A 286 10.95 -14.63 14.78
N ASP A 287 10.90 -13.51 15.51
CA ASP A 287 12.09 -12.90 16.15
C ASP A 287 12.76 -13.86 17.15
N ASN A 288 11.97 -14.56 17.96
CA ASN A 288 12.48 -15.56 18.90
C ASN A 288 13.06 -16.81 18.20
N GLU A 289 12.55 -17.17 17.02
CA GLU A 289 13.03 -18.33 16.25
C GLU A 289 14.37 -18.09 15.56
N VAL A 290 14.77 -16.83 15.33
CA VAL A 290 16.05 -16.48 14.68
C VAL A 290 17.23 -17.12 15.39
N ALA A 291 17.27 -17.07 16.72
CA ALA A 291 18.35 -17.67 17.50
C ALA A 291 18.42 -19.20 17.34
N GLY A 292 17.27 -19.87 17.17
CA GLY A 292 17.21 -21.31 16.90
C GLY A 292 17.78 -21.66 15.53
N TRP A 293 17.40 -20.90 14.50
CA TRP A 293 17.92 -21.10 13.14
C TRP A 293 19.41 -20.84 13.01
N GLN A 294 19.93 -19.82 13.70
CA GLN A 294 21.37 -19.52 13.71
C GLN A 294 22.23 -20.65 14.32
N ASN A 295 21.67 -21.38 15.29
CA ASN A 295 22.35 -22.49 15.95
C ASN A 295 22.09 -23.85 15.28
N SER A 296 21.24 -23.88 14.24
CA SER A 296 20.96 -25.10 13.48
C SER A 296 22.11 -25.45 12.54
N SER A 297 22.28 -26.74 12.23
CA SER A 297 23.32 -27.18 11.28
C SER A 297 23.14 -26.49 9.92
N PRO A 298 24.25 -26.13 9.22
CA PRO A 298 24.17 -25.40 7.96
C PRO A 298 23.33 -26.19 6.95
N ALA A 299 22.17 -25.64 6.60
CA ALA A 299 21.35 -26.15 5.53
C ALA A 299 21.89 -25.61 4.20
N PHE A 300 22.24 -26.49 3.28
CA PHE A 300 22.64 -26.10 1.93
C PHE A 300 21.39 -25.95 1.07
N GLY A 301 21.03 -24.71 0.75
CA GLY A 301 20.03 -24.41 -0.27
C GLY A 301 20.67 -24.46 -1.64
N LEU A 302 20.14 -25.29 -2.55
CA LEU A 302 20.58 -25.31 -3.94
C LEU A 302 19.54 -24.57 -4.78
N THR A 303 19.86 -23.34 -5.18
CA THR A 303 19.04 -22.53 -6.09
C THR A 303 19.48 -22.76 -7.53
N LEU A 304 18.76 -23.62 -8.24
CA LEU A 304 18.91 -23.80 -9.68
C LEU A 304 18.20 -22.66 -10.41
N SER A 305 18.93 -21.57 -10.68
CA SER A 305 18.46 -20.50 -11.56
C SER A 305 18.81 -20.83 -13.02
N GLY A 306 17.91 -21.54 -13.70
CA GLY A 306 18.01 -21.83 -15.12
C GLY A 306 16.74 -21.39 -15.83
N ALA A 307 16.78 -20.23 -16.50
CA ALA A 307 15.85 -19.98 -17.60
C ALA A 307 16.34 -20.82 -18.79
N ARG A 308 15.64 -21.93 -19.05
CA ARG A 308 15.69 -22.55 -20.37
C ARG A 308 14.94 -21.61 -21.30
N ASP A 309 15.56 -21.26 -22.42
CA ASP A 309 14.95 -20.52 -23.53
C ASP A 309 13.51 -21.02 -23.77
N LEU A 310 12.56 -20.09 -23.77
CA LEU A 310 11.22 -20.26 -24.35
C LEU A 310 11.08 -19.29 -25.52
#